data_AF-A0A1M5MGB4-F1
#
_entry.id   AF-A0A1M5MGB4-F1
#
_cell.length_a   1.000
_cell.length_b   1.000
_cell.length_c   1.000
_cell.angle_alpha   90.00
_cell.angle_beta   90.00
_cell.angle_gamma   90.00
#
_symmetry.space_group_name_H-M   'P 1'
#
loop_
_entity.id
_entity.type
_entity.pdbx_description
1 polymer ?
#
loop_
_entity_poly.entity_id
_entity_poly.type
_entity_poly.pdbx_seq_one_letter_code
_entity_poly.pdbx_strand_id
1 'polypeptide(L)'
;MKTNEEQYIIFLKQKVFKKISTELNENSIDRIVQIDLYDSHIKDNISSSFQKYYFETLNNEINFLSSQNFFKQFKRRYSLQGIDNEYLDRLENSKSEILQLIRHNSLTKLYIDYFNKALIKHGDLKKEKDLGSFFAKLVHHFLPNEYCALDNPIKDYFGLSKESFFIAFFIISEEYKKWALENKQLLNTIRENFRQLDENKILDFNLLTDHKLLDLIFWSKANRNKKVNTKKSSPLKKMKLHDAIAQTLITENRAMSTKEIADKLNISKLYTKKDKSKITDFQIHGRTKNYPNLFNRDGSVVSLIKGK
;
A
#
# COMPACT_ATOMS: atom_id res chain seq x y z
N MET A 1 17.44 -21.74 30.07
CA MET A 1 17.79 -20.40 29.55
C MET A 1 17.23 -20.29 28.16
N LYS A 2 16.56 -19.18 27.80
CA LYS A 2 16.12 -18.95 26.41
C LYS A 2 17.32 -18.65 25.52
N THR A 3 17.33 -19.16 24.29
CA THR A 3 18.41 -18.87 23.32
C THR A 3 18.37 -17.39 22.90
N ASN A 4 19.47 -16.87 22.37
CA ASN A 4 19.52 -15.50 21.84
C ASN A 4 18.46 -15.27 20.73
N GLU A 5 18.17 -16.30 19.93
CA GLU A 5 17.14 -16.28 18.88
C GLU A 5 15.74 -16.20 19.49
N GLU A 6 15.44 -17.00 20.52
CA GLU A 6 14.16 -16.95 21.22
C GLU A 6 13.93 -15.58 21.89
N GLN A 7 14.97 -15.02 22.51
CA GLN A 7 14.91 -13.68 23.11
C GLN A 7 14.64 -12.62 22.03
N TYR A 8 15.26 -12.75 20.85
CA TYR A 8 15.04 -11.83 19.74
C TYR A 8 13.60 -11.89 19.22
N ILE A 9 13.04 -13.09 19.02
CA ILE A 9 11.64 -13.26 18.60
C ILE A 9 10.68 -12.67 19.65
N ILE A 10 10.95 -12.89 20.94
CA ILE A 10 10.14 -12.30 22.02
C ILE A 10 10.18 -10.77 21.97
N PHE A 11 11.37 -10.18 21.75
CA PHE A 11 11.51 -8.75 21.59
C PHE A 11 10.69 -8.21 20.42
N LEU A 12 10.73 -8.88 19.26
CA LEU A 12 9.93 -8.48 18.08
C LEU A 12 8.42 -8.58 18.35
N LYS A 13 7.96 -9.66 19.00
CA LYS A 13 6.57 -9.84 19.42
C LYS A 13 6.10 -8.71 20.34
N GLN A 14 6.86 -8.44 21.41
CA GLN A 14 6.56 -7.36 22.35
C GLN A 14 6.51 -5.99 21.66
N LYS A 15 7.40 -5.75 20.69
CA LYS A 15 7.41 -4.53 19.89
C LYS A 15 6.12 -4.37 19.07
N VAL A 16 5.66 -5.42 18.40
CA VAL A 16 4.40 -5.41 17.64
C VAL A 16 3.23 -5.17 18.59
N PHE A 17 3.11 -5.97 19.65
CA PHE A 17 2.04 -5.86 20.63
C PHE A 17 1.93 -4.46 21.24
N LYS A 18 3.05 -3.91 21.74
CA LYS A 18 3.10 -2.57 22.33
C LYS A 18 2.65 -1.50 21.34
N LYS A 19 3.04 -1.65 20.07
CA LYS A 19 2.63 -0.72 19.01
C LYS A 19 1.12 -0.78 18.77
N ILE A 20 0.53 -1.99 18.75
CA ILE A 20 -0.92 -2.14 18.63
C ILE A 20 -1.63 -1.46 19.80
N SER A 21 -1.24 -1.75 21.05
CA SER A 21 -1.87 -1.17 22.24
C SER A 21 -1.70 0.35 22.35
N THR A 22 -0.58 0.89 21.85
CA THR A 22 -0.37 2.34 21.85
C THR A 22 -1.32 3.05 20.89
N GLU A 23 -1.64 2.43 19.74
CA GLU A 23 -2.42 3.05 18.69
C GLU A 23 -3.92 2.75 18.78
N LEU A 24 -4.29 1.60 19.35
CA LEU A 24 -5.67 1.16 19.56
C LEU A 24 -5.99 1.23 21.05
N ASN A 25 -6.72 2.28 21.44
CA ASN A 25 -7.20 2.50 22.80
C ASN A 25 -8.53 3.27 22.74
N GLU A 26 -9.19 3.44 23.89
CA GLU A 26 -10.51 4.08 23.97
C GLU A 26 -10.54 5.49 23.35
N ASN A 27 -9.45 6.25 23.51
CA ASN A 27 -9.36 7.62 22.99
C ASN A 27 -9.12 7.68 21.47
N SER A 28 -8.82 6.56 20.82
CA SER A 28 -8.57 6.50 19.38
C SER A 28 -9.71 5.89 18.56
N ILE A 29 -10.78 5.40 19.20
CA ILE A 29 -11.89 4.68 18.54
C ILE A 29 -12.48 5.49 17.39
N ASP A 30 -12.94 6.73 17.64
CA ASP A 30 -13.62 7.55 16.61
C ASP A 30 -12.72 7.78 15.40
N ARG A 31 -11.44 8.07 15.64
CA ARG A 31 -10.45 8.25 14.58
C ARG A 31 -10.24 6.94 13.81
N ILE A 32 -10.11 5.81 14.50
CA ILE A 32 -9.92 4.51 13.85
C ILE A 32 -11.11 4.20 12.95
N VAL A 33 -12.32 4.31 13.49
CA VAL A 33 -13.56 3.98 12.80
C VAL A 33 -13.77 4.89 11.60
N GLN A 34 -13.64 6.21 11.78
CA GLN A 34 -13.90 7.15 10.69
C GLN A 34 -12.79 7.13 9.62
N ILE A 35 -11.53 7.26 10.05
CA ILE A 35 -10.42 7.56 9.15
C ILE A 35 -9.70 6.28 8.69
N ASP A 36 -9.42 5.36 9.62
CA ASP A 36 -8.64 4.15 9.32
C ASP A 36 -9.50 3.02 8.73
N LEU A 37 -10.81 3.04 8.97
CA LEU A 37 -11.76 2.06 8.47
C LEU A 37 -12.68 2.64 7.39
N TYR A 38 -13.65 3.49 7.75
CA TYR A 38 -14.68 3.95 6.83
C TYR A 38 -14.11 4.71 5.61
N ASP A 39 -13.35 5.79 5.85
CA ASP A 39 -12.79 6.60 4.76
C ASP A 39 -11.84 5.78 3.87
N SER A 40 -11.09 4.85 4.46
CA SER A 40 -10.04 4.10 3.76
C SER A 40 -10.55 2.85 3.03
N HIS A 41 -11.69 2.28 3.43
CA HIS A 41 -12.16 1.00 2.92
C HIS A 41 -13.60 0.97 2.42
N ILE A 42 -14.44 1.90 2.86
CA ILE A 42 -15.85 1.99 2.42
C ILE A 42 -16.02 3.13 1.42
N LYS A 43 -15.52 4.33 1.76
CA LYS A 43 -15.63 5.53 0.93
C LYS A 43 -14.68 5.51 -0.28
N ASP A 44 -13.51 4.88 -0.14
CA ASP A 44 -12.58 4.70 -1.25
C ASP A 44 -13.08 3.60 -2.20
N ASN A 45 -13.46 3.99 -3.41
CA ASN A 45 -14.07 3.08 -4.39
C ASN A 45 -13.17 1.89 -4.77
N ILE A 46 -11.86 2.08 -4.81
CA ILE A 46 -10.91 1.00 -5.17
C ILE A 46 -10.86 -0.02 -4.04
N SER A 47 -10.67 0.45 -2.81
CA SER A 47 -10.62 -0.36 -1.61
C SER A 47 -11.96 -1.07 -1.36
N SER A 48 -13.07 -0.37 -1.51
CA SER A 48 -14.44 -0.90 -1.40
C SER A 48 -14.72 -2.00 -2.42
N SER A 49 -14.36 -1.80 -3.69
CA SER A 49 -14.46 -2.83 -4.72
C SER A 49 -13.61 -4.08 -4.39
N PHE A 50 -12.44 -3.88 -3.79
CA PHE A 50 -11.61 -4.98 -3.33
C PHE A 50 -12.25 -5.71 -2.13
N GLN A 51 -12.87 -5.01 -1.16
CA GLN A 51 -13.51 -5.69 -0.03
C GLN A 51 -14.69 -6.55 -0.48
N LYS A 52 -15.51 -6.09 -1.44
CA LYS A 52 -16.57 -6.93 -2.03
C LYS A 52 -16.00 -8.23 -2.61
N TYR A 53 -14.99 -8.12 -3.47
CA TYR A 53 -14.29 -9.29 -4.01
C TYR A 53 -13.73 -10.19 -2.91
N TYR A 54 -13.11 -9.60 -1.88
CA TYR A 54 -12.53 -10.34 -0.77
C TYR A 54 -13.60 -11.20 -0.09
N PHE A 55 -14.73 -10.62 0.33
CA PHE A 55 -15.78 -11.37 1.02
C PHE A 55 -16.54 -12.35 0.11
N GLU A 56 -16.73 -12.03 -1.17
CA GLU A 56 -17.35 -12.96 -2.14
C GLU A 56 -16.54 -14.23 -2.36
N THR A 57 -15.21 -14.14 -2.24
CA THR A 57 -14.29 -15.27 -2.52
C THR A 57 -13.68 -15.89 -1.27
N LEU A 58 -13.81 -15.21 -0.12
CA LEU A 58 -13.19 -15.61 1.14
C LEU A 58 -13.52 -17.05 1.48
N ASN A 59 -12.48 -17.86 1.69
CA ASN A 59 -12.63 -19.24 2.12
C ASN A 59 -13.51 -20.12 1.20
N ASN A 60 -13.74 -19.71 -0.05
CA ASN A 60 -14.60 -20.42 -1.00
C ASN A 60 -13.82 -21.49 -1.75
N GLU A 61 -13.64 -22.66 -1.12
CA GLU A 61 -12.88 -23.78 -1.68
C GLU A 61 -13.45 -24.32 -2.99
N ILE A 62 -14.78 -24.38 -3.11
CA ILE A 62 -15.44 -24.89 -4.31
C ILE A 62 -15.10 -23.98 -5.49
N ASN A 63 -15.21 -22.66 -5.32
CA ASN A 63 -14.81 -21.71 -6.35
C ASN A 63 -13.30 -21.78 -6.64
N PHE A 64 -12.48 -21.86 -5.60
CA PHE A 64 -11.03 -21.99 -5.74
C PHE A 64 -10.64 -23.20 -6.59
N LEU A 65 -11.15 -24.40 -6.27
CA LEU A 65 -10.82 -25.64 -6.96
C LEU A 65 -11.39 -25.68 -8.39
N SER A 66 -12.60 -25.16 -8.61
CA SER A 66 -13.25 -25.18 -9.93
C SER A 66 -12.79 -24.07 -10.90
N SER A 67 -12.29 -22.94 -10.39
CA SER A 67 -11.88 -21.80 -11.22
C SER A 67 -10.65 -22.10 -12.07
N GLN A 68 -10.68 -21.76 -13.36
CA GLN A 68 -9.54 -21.98 -14.27
C GLN A 68 -8.47 -20.88 -14.19
N ASN A 69 -8.72 -19.79 -13.47
CA ASN A 69 -7.84 -18.62 -13.46
C ASN A 69 -7.78 -17.90 -12.10
N PHE A 70 -8.01 -18.65 -11.02
CA PHE A 70 -8.04 -18.10 -9.65
C PHE A 70 -6.81 -17.25 -9.35
N PHE A 71 -5.59 -17.75 -9.56
CA PHE A 71 -4.36 -17.07 -9.20
C PHE A 71 -4.09 -15.84 -10.07
N LYS A 72 -4.52 -15.83 -11.34
CA LYS A 72 -4.48 -14.63 -12.19
C LYS A 72 -5.40 -13.55 -11.63
N GLN A 73 -6.62 -13.92 -11.22
CA GLN A 73 -7.56 -12.99 -10.60
C GLN A 73 -7.08 -12.50 -9.23
N PHE A 74 -6.61 -13.42 -8.41
CA PHE A 74 -6.07 -13.16 -7.08
C PHE A 74 -4.90 -12.19 -7.16
N LYS A 75 -3.91 -12.44 -8.02
CA LYS A 75 -2.78 -11.55 -8.27
C LYS A 75 -3.25 -10.14 -8.64
N ARG A 76 -4.20 -10.03 -9.57
CA ARG A 76 -4.74 -8.74 -10.03
C ARG A 76 -5.43 -7.98 -8.90
N ARG A 77 -6.34 -8.64 -8.17
CA ARG A 77 -7.14 -8.02 -7.10
C ARG A 77 -6.28 -7.59 -5.92
N TYR A 78 -5.28 -8.40 -5.55
CA TYR A 78 -4.32 -8.07 -4.47
C TYR A 78 -3.14 -7.20 -4.93
N SER A 79 -3.14 -6.73 -6.17
CA SER A 79 -2.09 -5.89 -6.78
C SER A 79 -0.68 -6.49 -6.64
N LEU A 80 -0.56 -7.80 -6.79
CA LEU A 80 0.70 -8.53 -6.69
C LEU A 80 1.54 -8.35 -7.98
N GLN A 81 2.82 -8.02 -7.83
CA GLN A 81 3.70 -7.60 -8.93
C GLN A 81 4.86 -8.57 -9.17
N GLY A 82 5.34 -8.60 -10.42
CA GLY A 82 6.52 -9.36 -10.83
C GLY A 82 6.35 -10.87 -10.65
N ILE A 83 5.20 -11.40 -11.06
CA ILE A 83 4.90 -12.82 -11.14
C ILE A 83 4.42 -13.05 -12.57
N ASP A 84 5.05 -13.95 -13.30
CA ASP A 84 4.69 -14.25 -14.69
C ASP A 84 3.54 -15.27 -14.78
N ASN A 85 2.98 -15.43 -15.97
CA ASN A 85 1.83 -16.31 -16.19
C ASN A 85 2.17 -17.80 -16.12
N GLU A 86 3.38 -18.20 -16.52
CA GLU A 86 3.81 -19.61 -16.48
C GLU A 86 3.83 -20.10 -15.02
N TYR A 87 4.36 -19.27 -14.12
CA TYR A 87 4.33 -19.57 -12.70
C TYR A 87 2.90 -19.60 -12.12
N LEU A 88 2.01 -18.69 -12.53
CA LEU A 88 0.61 -18.73 -12.09
C LEU A 88 -0.10 -19.99 -12.59
N ASP A 89 0.12 -20.39 -13.84
CA ASP A 89 -0.45 -21.60 -14.43
C ASP A 89 0.04 -22.86 -13.69
N ARG A 90 1.30 -22.88 -13.24
CA ARG A 90 1.78 -23.93 -12.32
C ARG A 90 1.02 -23.96 -11.00
N LEU A 91 0.72 -22.81 -10.40
CA LEU A 91 -0.09 -22.76 -9.17
C LEU A 91 -1.50 -23.28 -9.43
N GLU A 92 -2.13 -22.94 -10.56
CA GLU A 92 -3.46 -23.45 -10.94
C GLU A 92 -3.49 -25.00 -10.95
N ASN A 93 -2.43 -25.62 -11.48
CA ASN A 93 -2.31 -27.08 -11.53
C ASN A 93 -2.07 -27.72 -10.15
N SER A 94 -1.59 -26.95 -9.17
CA SER A 94 -1.29 -27.41 -7.81
C SER A 94 -2.34 -27.02 -6.77
N LYS A 95 -3.50 -26.47 -7.17
CA LYS A 95 -4.50 -25.95 -6.24
C LYS A 95 -4.93 -26.92 -5.14
N SER A 96 -5.20 -28.18 -5.49
CA SER A 96 -5.64 -29.18 -4.51
C SER A 96 -4.60 -29.39 -3.42
N GLU A 97 -3.32 -29.50 -3.81
CA GLU A 97 -2.21 -29.67 -2.86
C GLU A 97 -2.00 -28.40 -2.02
N ILE A 98 -2.00 -27.23 -2.65
CA ILE A 98 -1.89 -25.93 -1.96
C ILE A 98 -2.97 -25.79 -0.90
N LEU A 99 -4.23 -26.08 -1.23
CA LEU A 99 -5.33 -26.01 -0.28
C LEU A 99 -5.16 -27.01 0.87
N GLN A 100 -4.75 -28.25 0.58
CA GLN A 100 -4.47 -29.23 1.63
C GLN A 100 -3.34 -28.77 2.56
N LEU A 101 -2.26 -28.20 2.04
CA LEU A 101 -1.17 -27.66 2.85
C LEU A 101 -1.64 -26.51 3.74
N ILE A 102 -2.53 -25.65 3.24
CA ILE A 102 -3.14 -24.59 4.05
C ILE A 102 -4.02 -25.21 5.16
N ARG A 103 -4.91 -26.15 4.82
CA ARG A 103 -5.85 -26.74 5.79
C ARG A 103 -5.18 -27.58 6.87
N HIS A 104 -4.10 -28.27 6.54
CA HIS A 104 -3.28 -28.97 7.52
C HIS A 104 -2.27 -28.07 8.25
N ASN A 105 -2.38 -26.76 8.07
CA ASN A 105 -1.48 -25.76 8.64
C ASN A 105 0.02 -26.04 8.36
N SER A 106 0.32 -26.69 7.23
CA SER A 106 1.66 -27.08 6.78
C SER A 106 2.34 -25.91 6.06
N LEU A 107 2.32 -24.73 6.70
CA LEU A 107 2.64 -23.45 6.07
C LEU A 107 4.12 -23.29 5.70
N THR A 108 5.03 -23.87 6.47
CA THR A 108 6.46 -23.90 6.13
C THR A 108 6.70 -24.64 4.83
N LYS A 109 6.07 -25.82 4.69
CA LYS A 109 6.14 -26.62 3.47
C LYS A 109 5.54 -25.86 2.29
N LEU A 110 4.33 -25.31 2.46
CA LEU A 110 3.68 -24.48 1.44
C LEU A 110 4.60 -23.32 0.99
N TYR A 111 5.21 -22.62 1.93
CA TYR A 111 6.09 -21.50 1.62
C TYR A 111 7.35 -21.94 0.87
N ILE A 112 8.03 -23.00 1.32
CA ILE A 112 9.25 -23.50 0.68
C ILE A 112 8.96 -24.02 -0.73
N ASP A 113 7.94 -24.86 -0.87
CA ASP A 113 7.66 -25.59 -2.12
C ASP A 113 7.17 -24.63 -3.22
N TYR A 114 6.42 -23.60 -2.85
CA TYR A 114 5.76 -22.73 -3.81
C TYR A 114 6.34 -21.31 -3.85
N PHE A 115 6.65 -20.68 -2.71
CA PHE A 115 6.80 -19.21 -2.65
C PHE A 115 8.20 -18.68 -2.29
N ASN A 116 9.07 -19.43 -1.64
CA ASN A 116 10.37 -18.93 -1.16
C ASN A 116 11.39 -18.70 -2.30
N LYS A 117 11.45 -19.64 -3.25
CA LYS A 117 12.36 -19.61 -4.41
C LYS A 117 11.60 -19.83 -5.71
N ALA A 118 10.52 -19.06 -5.89
CA ALA A 118 9.72 -19.14 -7.10
C ALA A 118 10.58 -18.75 -8.32
N LEU A 119 10.71 -19.66 -9.29
CA LEU A 119 11.39 -19.38 -10.56
C LEU A 119 10.43 -18.59 -11.47
N ILE A 120 10.72 -17.30 -11.63
CA ILE A 120 9.90 -16.35 -12.38
C ILE A 120 10.64 -15.91 -13.65
N LYS A 121 9.92 -15.81 -14.77
CA LYS A 121 10.46 -15.31 -16.03
C LYS A 121 10.79 -13.81 -15.93
N HIS A 122 12.00 -13.44 -16.32
CA HIS A 122 12.50 -12.07 -16.36
C HIS A 122 13.28 -11.82 -17.66
N GLY A 123 12.57 -11.37 -18.70
CA GLY A 123 13.10 -11.37 -20.06
C GLY A 123 13.22 -12.80 -20.57
N ASP A 124 14.41 -13.17 -21.06
CA ASP A 124 14.71 -14.51 -21.57
C ASP A 124 15.24 -15.47 -20.48
N LEU A 125 15.45 -14.98 -19.26
CA LEU A 125 15.99 -15.76 -18.14
C LEU A 125 14.93 -16.07 -17.09
N LYS A 126 15.15 -17.10 -16.28
CA LYS A 126 14.40 -17.36 -15.04
C LYS A 126 15.22 -16.89 -13.84
N LYS A 127 14.56 -16.22 -12.90
CA LYS A 127 15.17 -15.74 -11.65
C LYS A 127 14.38 -16.22 -10.45
N GLU A 128 15.07 -16.66 -9.42
CA GLU A 128 14.47 -16.95 -8.12
C GLU A 128 13.93 -15.67 -7.48
N LYS A 129 12.70 -15.76 -6.96
CA LYS A 129 12.04 -14.68 -6.27
C LYS A 129 11.30 -15.20 -5.04
N ASP A 130 11.46 -14.50 -3.93
CA ASP A 130 10.64 -14.67 -2.75
C ASP A 130 9.28 -13.98 -2.94
N LEU A 131 8.22 -14.76 -2.87
CA LEU A 131 6.83 -14.35 -3.03
C LEU A 131 6.08 -14.31 -1.70
N GLY A 132 6.76 -13.98 -0.60
CA GLY A 132 6.18 -13.96 0.75
C GLY A 132 4.89 -13.15 0.91
N SER A 133 4.73 -12.01 0.22
CA SER A 133 3.45 -11.28 0.26
C SER A 133 2.31 -12.02 -0.45
N PHE A 134 2.62 -12.78 -1.51
CA PHE A 134 1.61 -13.63 -2.16
C PHE A 134 1.19 -14.74 -1.20
N PHE A 135 2.18 -15.45 -0.63
CA PHE A 135 1.94 -16.48 0.37
C PHE A 135 1.06 -15.98 1.53
N ALA A 136 1.41 -14.87 2.17
CA ALA A 136 0.67 -14.35 3.32
C ALA A 136 -0.79 -14.02 2.97
N LYS A 137 -1.01 -13.36 1.82
CA LYS A 137 -2.35 -13.02 1.33
C LYS A 137 -3.18 -14.26 1.02
N LEU A 138 -2.56 -15.28 0.42
CA LEU A 138 -3.23 -16.53 0.07
C LEU A 138 -3.62 -17.31 1.34
N VAL A 139 -2.71 -17.44 2.31
CA VAL A 139 -3.00 -18.11 3.57
C VAL A 139 -4.12 -17.38 4.32
N HIS A 140 -4.04 -16.06 4.45
CA HIS A 140 -5.11 -15.26 5.06
C HIS A 140 -6.47 -15.43 4.36
N HIS A 141 -6.48 -15.60 3.03
CA HIS A 141 -7.71 -15.79 2.27
C HIS A 141 -8.47 -17.08 2.63
N PHE A 142 -7.77 -18.10 3.11
CA PHE A 142 -8.37 -19.37 3.53
C PHE A 142 -8.40 -19.55 5.05
N LEU A 143 -7.53 -18.87 5.79
CA LEU A 143 -7.42 -18.92 7.24
C LEU A 143 -7.48 -17.51 7.86
N PRO A 144 -8.54 -16.72 7.59
CA PRO A 144 -8.60 -15.31 8.01
C PRO A 144 -8.71 -15.15 9.53
N ASN A 145 -9.05 -16.20 10.29
CA ASN A 145 -9.10 -16.18 11.76
C ASN A 145 -7.74 -16.46 12.43
N GLU A 146 -6.76 -16.90 11.66
CA GLU A 146 -5.48 -17.36 12.19
C GLU A 146 -4.33 -16.45 11.74
N TYR A 147 -4.41 -15.93 10.52
CA TYR A 147 -3.30 -15.24 9.87
C TYR A 147 -3.71 -13.89 9.29
N CYS A 148 -2.81 -12.91 9.33
CA CYS A 148 -2.98 -11.62 8.66
C CYS A 148 -2.57 -11.69 7.18
N ALA A 149 -3.11 -10.81 6.32
CA ALA A 149 -2.78 -10.83 4.90
C ALA A 149 -1.33 -10.39 4.62
N LEU A 150 -0.76 -9.57 5.51
CA LEU A 150 0.56 -8.95 5.48
C LEU A 150 1.02 -8.40 4.11
N ASP A 151 1.32 -7.11 4.10
CA ASP A 151 2.06 -6.45 3.02
C ASP A 151 3.33 -5.75 3.54
N ASN A 152 4.18 -5.29 2.61
CA ASN A 152 5.40 -4.56 2.97
C ASN A 152 5.11 -3.30 3.81
N PRO A 153 4.13 -2.44 3.47
CA PRO A 153 3.73 -1.33 4.33
C PRO A 153 3.48 -1.73 5.78
N ILE A 154 2.67 -2.77 6.04
CA ILE A 154 2.39 -3.23 7.40
C ILE A 154 3.65 -3.78 8.09
N LYS A 155 4.42 -4.62 7.38
CA LYS A 155 5.70 -5.15 7.88
C LYS A 155 6.65 -4.02 8.32
N ASP A 156 6.80 -3.00 7.49
CA ASP A 156 7.63 -1.83 7.76
C ASP A 156 7.05 -0.97 8.88
N TYR A 157 5.73 -0.84 8.94
CA TYR A 157 5.03 -0.09 9.98
C TYR A 157 5.32 -0.61 11.37
N PHE A 158 5.35 -1.93 11.52
CA PHE A 158 5.74 -2.60 12.77
C PHE A 158 7.26 -2.66 13.00
N GLY A 159 8.05 -2.09 12.07
CA GLY A 159 9.49 -2.04 12.18
C GLY A 159 10.14 -3.41 12.06
N LEU A 160 9.56 -4.28 11.23
CA LEU A 160 10.06 -5.61 10.88
C LEU A 160 10.68 -5.61 9.47
N SER A 161 11.12 -4.47 8.96
CA SER A 161 11.66 -4.32 7.60
C SER A 161 12.91 -5.19 7.36
N LYS A 162 13.69 -5.47 8.40
CA LYS A 162 14.88 -6.34 8.35
C LYS A 162 14.57 -7.84 8.41
N GLU A 163 13.36 -8.21 8.83
CA GLU A 163 12.97 -9.61 8.95
C GLU A 163 12.57 -10.18 7.60
N SER A 164 12.65 -11.50 7.46
CA SER A 164 12.03 -12.18 6.32
C SER A 164 10.52 -11.98 6.35
N PHE A 165 9.88 -12.05 5.18
CA PHE A 165 8.43 -11.91 5.10
C PHE A 165 7.72 -13.03 5.87
N PHE A 166 8.27 -14.23 5.81
CA PHE A 166 7.75 -15.41 6.53
C PHE A 166 7.78 -15.23 8.05
N ILE A 167 8.90 -14.75 8.63
CA ILE A 167 9.00 -14.50 10.07
C ILE A 167 8.07 -13.36 10.50
N ALA A 168 8.04 -12.26 9.76
CA ALA A 168 7.14 -11.14 10.06
C ALA A 168 5.66 -11.54 10.01
N PHE A 169 5.29 -12.43 9.08
CA PHE A 169 3.93 -12.97 8.94
C PHE A 169 3.48 -13.70 10.19
N PHE A 170 4.29 -14.61 10.75
CA PHE A 170 3.92 -15.31 11.99
C PHE A 170 3.88 -14.36 13.19
N ILE A 171 4.88 -13.50 13.35
CA ILE A 171 4.93 -12.55 14.47
C ILE A 171 3.68 -11.67 14.48
N ILE A 172 3.34 -11.04 13.35
CA ILE A 172 2.19 -10.13 13.30
C ILE A 172 0.88 -10.89 13.47
N SER A 173 0.73 -12.07 12.85
CA SER A 173 -0.49 -12.87 12.98
C SER A 173 -0.74 -13.33 14.42
N GLU A 174 0.31 -13.77 15.13
CA GLU A 174 0.22 -14.19 16.53
C GLU A 174 -0.09 -13.01 17.44
N GLU A 175 0.58 -11.87 17.26
CA GLU A 175 0.34 -10.69 18.11
C GLU A 175 -1.01 -10.03 17.82
N TYR A 176 -1.54 -10.11 16.59
CA TYR A 176 -2.93 -9.73 16.30
C TYR A 176 -3.91 -10.59 17.07
N LYS A 177 -3.74 -11.92 17.01
CA LYS A 177 -4.59 -12.89 17.72
C LYS A 177 -4.57 -12.64 19.23
N LYS A 178 -3.36 -12.50 19.77
CA LYS A 178 -3.15 -12.26 21.20
C LYS A 178 -3.77 -10.94 21.65
N TRP A 179 -3.48 -9.84 20.94
CA TRP A 179 -4.02 -8.53 21.29
C TRP A 179 -5.54 -8.49 21.22
N ALA A 180 -6.14 -9.08 20.18
CA ALA A 180 -7.59 -9.15 20.02
C ALA A 180 -8.26 -9.91 21.17
N LEU A 181 -7.65 -11.03 21.60
CA LEU A 181 -8.14 -11.81 22.74
C LEU A 181 -8.11 -11.00 24.05
N GLU A 182 -7.01 -10.31 24.32
CA GLU A 182 -6.82 -9.51 25.53
C GLU A 182 -7.65 -8.21 25.54
N ASN A 183 -8.07 -7.71 24.37
CA ASN A 183 -8.77 -6.43 24.20
C ASN A 183 -10.14 -6.57 23.52
N LYS A 184 -10.81 -7.71 23.75
CA LYS A 184 -12.05 -8.10 23.07
C LYS A 184 -13.15 -7.04 23.12
N GLN A 185 -13.34 -6.38 24.28
CA GLN A 185 -14.36 -5.35 24.44
C GLN A 185 -14.08 -4.14 23.55
N LEU A 186 -12.84 -3.61 23.57
CA LEU A 186 -12.43 -2.49 22.73
C LEU A 186 -12.59 -2.82 21.24
N LEU A 187 -12.15 -4.02 20.83
CA LEU A 187 -12.25 -4.45 19.43
C LEU A 187 -13.71 -4.61 18.97
N ASN A 188 -14.58 -5.11 19.85
CA ASN A 188 -16.02 -5.17 19.59
C ASN A 188 -16.65 -3.78 19.44
N THR A 189 -16.28 -2.82 20.29
CA THR A 189 -16.74 -1.43 20.14
C THR A 189 -16.33 -0.85 18.79
N ILE A 190 -15.07 -1.04 18.37
CA ILE A 190 -14.60 -0.62 17.05
C ILE A 190 -15.40 -1.29 15.94
N ARG A 191 -15.63 -2.61 16.04
CA ARG A 191 -16.39 -3.39 15.05
C ARG A 191 -17.82 -2.88 14.90
N GLU A 192 -18.53 -2.67 16.00
CA GLU A 192 -19.94 -2.24 15.94
C GLU A 192 -20.09 -0.79 15.47
N ASN A 193 -19.20 0.11 15.91
CA ASN A 193 -19.18 1.47 15.39
C ASN A 193 -18.87 1.47 13.88
N PHE A 194 -17.97 0.60 13.41
CA PHE A 194 -17.69 0.48 11.98
C PHE A 194 -18.87 -0.10 11.20
N ARG A 195 -19.57 -1.09 11.75
CA ARG A 195 -20.79 -1.67 11.15
C ARG A 195 -21.86 -0.63 10.90
N GLN A 196 -22.06 0.29 11.85
CA GLN A 196 -23.05 1.35 11.74
C GLN A 196 -22.76 2.32 10.58
N LEU A 197 -21.50 2.49 10.18
CA LEU A 197 -21.13 3.36 9.07
C LEU A 197 -21.22 2.67 7.69
N ASP A 198 -21.22 1.34 7.62
CA ASP A 198 -21.29 0.59 6.35
C ASP A 198 -22.74 0.41 5.85
N GLU A 199 -23.39 1.52 5.52
CA GLU A 199 -24.80 1.54 5.07
C GLU A 199 -25.05 0.66 3.84
N ASN A 200 -24.06 0.56 2.95
CA ASN A 200 -24.14 -0.19 1.69
C ASN A 200 -23.76 -1.67 1.85
N LYS A 201 -23.49 -2.14 3.08
CA LYS A 201 -23.11 -3.52 3.39
C LYS A 201 -21.97 -4.02 2.48
N ILE A 202 -20.95 -3.19 2.32
CA ILE A 202 -19.75 -3.51 1.53
C ILE A 202 -19.01 -4.69 2.17
N LEU A 203 -18.97 -4.75 3.50
CA LEU A 203 -18.35 -5.84 4.25
C LEU A 203 -19.41 -6.82 4.75
N ASP A 204 -19.05 -8.10 4.75
CA ASP A 204 -19.79 -9.09 5.54
C ASP A 204 -19.21 -9.15 6.95
N PHE A 205 -19.85 -8.45 7.89
CA PHE A 205 -19.43 -8.41 9.28
C PHE A 205 -19.57 -9.75 10.03
N ASN A 206 -20.28 -10.75 9.46
CA ASN A 206 -20.29 -12.10 10.01
C ASN A 206 -19.00 -12.85 9.67
N LEU A 207 -18.35 -12.47 8.56
CA LEU A 207 -17.08 -13.02 8.10
C LEU A 207 -15.88 -12.13 8.49
N LEU A 208 -16.11 -10.95 9.06
CA LEU A 208 -15.06 -10.00 9.46
C LEU A 208 -14.35 -10.45 10.75
N THR A 209 -13.28 -11.21 10.56
CA THR A 209 -12.42 -11.73 11.63
C THR A 209 -11.66 -10.62 12.36
N ASP A 210 -11.18 -10.91 13.57
CA ASP A 210 -10.33 -9.98 14.33
C ASP A 210 -9.05 -9.61 13.56
N HIS A 211 -8.39 -10.60 12.94
CA HIS A 211 -7.22 -10.34 12.09
C HIS A 211 -7.55 -9.46 10.90
N LYS A 212 -8.69 -9.68 10.24
CA LYS A 212 -9.08 -8.86 9.10
C LYS A 212 -9.39 -7.43 9.53
N LEU A 213 -10.07 -7.23 10.66
CA LEU A 213 -10.33 -5.90 11.20
C LEU A 213 -9.02 -5.17 11.52
N LEU A 214 -8.09 -5.84 12.22
CA LEU A 214 -6.76 -5.28 12.51
C LEU A 214 -5.94 -5.02 11.23
N ASP A 215 -6.01 -5.92 10.25
CA ASP A 215 -5.35 -5.76 8.94
C ASP A 215 -5.86 -4.49 8.23
N LEU A 216 -7.18 -4.24 8.20
CA LEU A 216 -7.74 -2.99 7.64
C LEU A 216 -7.20 -1.75 8.37
N ILE A 217 -7.24 -1.74 9.69
CA ILE A 217 -6.76 -0.61 10.51
C ILE A 217 -5.28 -0.32 10.25
N PHE A 218 -4.43 -1.35 10.30
CA PHE A 218 -2.99 -1.14 10.16
C PHE A 218 -2.57 -0.96 8.71
N TRP A 219 -3.29 -1.51 7.74
CA TRP A 219 -3.08 -1.23 6.32
C TRP A 219 -3.25 0.25 6.02
N SER A 220 -4.34 0.87 6.50
CA SER A 220 -4.62 2.29 6.25
C SER A 220 -3.60 3.19 6.94
N LYS A 221 -3.25 2.90 8.20
CA LYS A 221 -2.19 3.61 8.94
C LYS A 221 -0.83 3.47 8.25
N ALA A 222 -0.44 2.26 7.84
CA ALA A 222 0.83 2.00 7.18
C ALA A 222 0.95 2.73 5.85
N ASN A 223 -0.09 2.67 5.01
CA ASN A 223 -0.09 3.32 3.71
C ASN A 223 -0.21 4.84 3.80
N ARG A 224 -0.86 5.38 4.85
CA ARG A 224 -0.85 6.82 5.14
C ARG A 224 0.53 7.28 5.59
N ASN A 225 1.20 6.54 6.47
CA ASN A 225 2.57 6.84 6.90
C ASN A 225 3.56 6.72 5.75
N LYS A 226 3.36 5.77 4.82
CA LYS A 226 4.13 5.72 3.58
C LYS A 226 3.93 7.00 2.75
N LYS A 227 2.68 7.47 2.56
CA LYS A 227 2.42 8.75 1.86
C LYS A 227 3.07 9.94 2.56
N VAL A 228 3.03 10.01 3.89
CA VAL A 228 3.67 11.07 4.70
C VAL A 228 5.19 10.99 4.63
N ASN A 229 5.76 9.79 4.74
CA ASN A 229 7.21 9.58 4.64
C ASN A 229 7.71 9.80 3.21
N THR A 230 6.96 9.43 2.17
CA THR A 230 7.27 9.82 0.77
C THR A 230 7.09 11.31 0.51
N LYS A 231 6.31 12.03 1.33
CA LYS A 231 6.28 13.50 1.34
C LYS A 231 7.46 14.10 2.13
N LYS A 232 8.02 13.37 3.11
CA LYS A 232 9.21 13.77 3.90
C LYS A 232 10.55 13.29 3.28
N SER A 233 10.51 12.37 2.32
CA SER A 233 11.66 11.90 1.54
C SER A 233 11.33 11.79 0.05
N SER A 234 10.60 12.77 -0.49
CA SER A 234 10.67 12.98 -1.94
C SER A 234 12.10 13.49 -2.24
N PRO A 235 12.87 12.87 -3.14
CA PRO A 235 13.78 13.70 -3.91
C PRO A 235 12.86 14.74 -4.54
N LEU A 236 13.13 16.03 -4.30
CA LEU A 236 12.44 17.18 -4.91
C LEU A 236 11.78 16.70 -6.21
N LYS A 237 10.45 16.61 -6.24
CA LYS A 237 9.70 16.34 -7.47
C LYS A 237 10.32 17.29 -8.48
N LYS A 238 11.15 16.77 -9.40
CA LYS A 238 12.07 17.60 -10.18
C LYS A 238 11.21 18.65 -10.86
N MET A 239 11.27 19.88 -10.37
CA MET A 239 10.30 20.91 -10.71
C MET A 239 10.30 21.00 -12.24
N LYS A 240 9.13 20.86 -12.88
CA LYS A 240 9.09 21.03 -14.33
C LYS A 240 9.19 22.53 -14.61
N LEU A 241 9.73 22.90 -15.78
CA LEU A 241 9.93 24.29 -16.12
C LEU A 241 8.61 25.11 -16.04
N HIS A 242 7.47 24.55 -16.44
CA HIS A 242 6.18 25.24 -16.30
C HIS A 242 5.74 25.43 -14.84
N ASP A 243 6.01 24.47 -13.95
CA ASP A 243 5.72 24.62 -12.53
C ASP A 243 6.57 25.77 -11.93
N ALA A 244 7.84 25.85 -12.34
CA ALA A 244 8.73 26.91 -11.90
C ALA A 244 8.29 28.29 -12.40
N ILE A 245 7.87 28.40 -13.67
CA ILE A 245 7.32 29.63 -14.25
C ILE A 245 6.07 30.07 -13.49
N ALA A 246 5.14 29.15 -13.22
CA ALA A 246 3.93 29.45 -12.47
C ALA A 246 4.25 29.93 -11.05
N GLN A 247 5.16 29.25 -10.35
CA GLN A 247 5.58 29.65 -9.00
C GLN A 247 6.24 31.04 -9.00
N THR A 248 7.08 31.36 -9.98
CA THR A 248 7.66 32.70 -10.12
C THR A 248 6.56 33.76 -10.29
N LEU A 249 5.57 33.53 -11.15
CA LEU A 249 4.47 34.47 -11.35
C LEU A 249 3.57 34.63 -10.10
N ILE A 250 3.38 33.56 -9.32
CA ILE A 250 2.67 33.60 -8.03
C ILE A 250 3.46 34.43 -7.01
N THR A 251 4.74 34.14 -6.84
CA THR A 251 5.60 34.82 -5.86
C THR A 251 5.72 36.31 -6.15
N GLU A 252 5.80 36.67 -7.44
CA GLU A 252 5.90 38.05 -7.88
C GLU A 252 4.55 38.76 -7.95
N ASN A 253 3.46 38.00 -7.92
CA ASN A 253 2.08 38.48 -7.96
C ASN A 253 1.81 39.50 -9.10
N ARG A 254 2.49 39.33 -10.24
CA ARG A 254 2.35 40.21 -11.41
C ARG A 254 2.68 39.46 -12.70
N ALA A 255 2.21 40.00 -13.82
CA ALA A 255 2.68 39.58 -15.14
C ALA A 255 4.16 39.95 -15.32
N MET A 256 4.90 39.12 -16.04
CA MET A 256 6.33 39.29 -16.27
C MET A 256 6.70 38.96 -17.71
N SER A 257 7.72 39.61 -18.24
CA SER A 257 8.30 39.23 -19.53
C SER A 257 9.03 37.87 -19.44
N THR A 258 9.13 37.17 -20.56
CA THR A 258 9.88 35.91 -20.67
C THR A 258 11.34 36.04 -20.23
N LYS A 259 11.93 37.23 -20.41
CA LYS A 259 13.29 37.56 -19.95
C LYS A 259 13.36 37.66 -18.43
N GLU A 260 12.48 38.45 -17.81
CA GLU A 260 12.45 38.57 -16.34
C GLU A 260 12.20 37.22 -15.67
N ILE A 261 11.33 36.38 -16.23
CA ILE A 261 11.08 35.02 -15.72
C ILE A 261 12.35 34.16 -15.83
N ALA A 262 13.03 34.19 -16.97
CA ALA A 262 14.27 33.44 -17.15
C ALA A 262 15.36 33.88 -16.16
N ASP A 263 15.52 35.19 -15.97
CA ASP A 263 16.48 35.78 -15.03
C ASP A 263 16.15 35.37 -13.58
N LYS A 264 14.89 35.49 -13.16
CA LYS A 264 14.46 35.07 -11.82
C LYS A 264 14.66 33.58 -11.58
N LEU A 265 14.38 32.73 -12.55
CA LEU A 265 14.61 31.29 -12.43
C LEU A 265 16.10 30.95 -12.35
N ASN A 266 16.94 31.63 -13.14
CA ASN A 266 18.38 31.45 -13.11
C ASN A 266 19.03 31.93 -11.80
N ILE A 267 18.49 32.97 -11.17
CA ILE A 267 18.92 33.52 -9.87
C ILE A 267 18.42 32.63 -8.72
N SER A 268 17.12 32.38 -8.64
CA SER A 268 16.50 31.63 -7.53
C SER A 268 16.83 30.13 -7.55
N LYS A 269 17.33 29.62 -8.68
CA LYS A 269 17.58 28.18 -8.93
C LYS A 269 16.34 27.30 -8.73
N LEU A 270 15.14 27.88 -8.78
CA LEU A 270 13.86 27.16 -8.67
C LEU A 270 13.76 26.02 -9.71
N TYR A 271 14.35 26.23 -10.89
CA TYR A 271 14.57 25.22 -11.91
C TYR A 271 16.03 25.26 -12.38
N THR A 272 16.64 24.09 -12.54
CA THR A 272 17.97 23.96 -13.18
C THR A 272 17.90 22.91 -14.28
N LYS A 273 18.40 23.26 -15.47
CA LYS A 273 18.48 22.35 -16.62
C LYS A 273 19.41 21.17 -16.31
N LYS A 274 19.20 20.04 -16.98
CA LYS A 274 20.04 18.83 -16.79
C LYS A 274 21.52 19.07 -17.13
N ASP A 275 21.77 19.90 -18.13
CA ASP A 275 23.10 20.33 -18.60
C ASP A 275 23.67 21.52 -17.80
N LYS A 276 22.96 21.99 -16.76
CA LYS A 276 23.32 23.14 -15.91
C LYS A 276 23.48 24.48 -16.64
N SER A 277 23.15 24.57 -17.93
CA SER A 277 23.19 25.83 -18.66
C SER A 277 22.05 26.76 -18.22
N LYS A 278 22.17 28.06 -18.54
CA LYS A 278 21.14 29.05 -18.21
C LYS A 278 19.84 28.77 -18.98
N ILE A 279 18.72 29.07 -18.33
CA ILE A 279 17.40 29.09 -18.96
C ILE A 279 17.33 30.38 -19.80
N THR A 280 16.89 30.27 -21.05
CA THR A 280 16.72 31.43 -21.94
C THR A 280 15.26 31.88 -21.99
N ASP A 281 15.04 33.14 -22.33
CA ASP A 281 13.73 33.71 -22.61
C ASP A 281 12.96 32.95 -23.69
N PHE A 282 13.64 32.47 -24.75
CA PHE A 282 13.06 31.60 -25.77
C PHE A 282 12.51 30.29 -25.20
N GLN A 283 13.17 29.71 -24.19
CA GLN A 283 12.69 28.50 -23.54
C GLN A 283 11.46 28.76 -22.69
N ILE A 284 11.37 29.93 -22.04
CA ILE A 284 10.15 30.36 -21.33
C ILE A 284 9.02 30.56 -22.35
N HIS A 285 9.28 31.28 -23.44
CA HIS A 285 8.33 31.54 -24.51
C HIS A 285 7.75 30.23 -25.09
N GLY A 286 8.63 29.30 -25.49
CA GLY A 286 8.22 28.01 -26.04
C GLY A 286 7.47 27.16 -25.01
N ARG A 287 7.88 27.22 -23.74
CA ARG A 287 7.21 26.46 -22.68
C ARG A 287 5.81 27.00 -22.38
N THR A 288 5.63 28.31 -22.25
CA THR A 288 4.32 28.91 -21.93
C THR A 288 3.36 28.80 -23.11
N LYS A 289 3.84 28.84 -24.36
CA LYS A 289 3.04 28.56 -25.57
C LYS A 289 2.31 27.21 -25.51
N ASN A 290 2.99 26.19 -24.98
CA ASN A 290 2.47 24.82 -24.95
C ASN A 290 1.51 24.54 -23.78
N TYR A 291 1.26 25.53 -22.92
CA TYR A 291 0.38 25.41 -21.74
C TYR A 291 -0.64 26.55 -21.71
N PRO A 292 -1.50 26.67 -22.75
CA PRO A 292 -2.51 27.73 -22.84
C PRO A 292 -3.63 27.60 -21.79
N ASN A 293 -3.66 26.50 -21.04
CA ASN A 293 -4.54 26.29 -19.90
C ASN A 293 -3.96 26.84 -18.58
N LEU A 294 -2.67 27.18 -18.54
CA LEU A 294 -1.99 27.72 -17.36
C LEU A 294 -1.57 29.18 -17.53
N PHE A 295 -1.14 29.56 -18.74
CA PHE A 295 -0.56 30.87 -19.01
C PHE A 295 -1.34 31.65 -20.05
N ASN A 296 -1.65 32.90 -19.73
CA ASN A 296 -2.06 33.90 -20.70
C ASN A 296 -0.81 34.62 -21.22
N ARG A 297 -0.77 34.87 -22.53
CA ARG A 297 0.40 35.44 -23.20
C ARG A 297 0.00 36.62 -24.05
N ASP A 298 0.70 37.73 -23.83
CA ASP A 298 0.63 38.91 -24.67
C ASP A 298 2.05 39.23 -25.17
N GLY A 299 2.35 38.75 -26.38
CA GLY A 299 3.71 38.76 -26.93
C GLY A 299 4.73 38.05 -26.05
N SER A 300 5.66 38.83 -25.47
CA SER A 300 6.69 38.37 -24.54
C SER A 300 6.27 38.43 -23.07
N VAL A 301 5.10 38.99 -22.76
CA VAL A 301 4.55 39.07 -21.40
C VAL A 301 3.73 37.83 -21.09
N VAL A 302 3.94 37.25 -19.91
CA VAL A 302 3.28 36.04 -19.43
C VAL A 302 2.59 36.35 -18.11
N SER A 303 1.34 35.92 -17.99
CA SER A 303 0.57 35.94 -16.74
C SER A 303 -0.10 34.60 -16.52
N LEU A 304 -0.53 34.33 -15.29
CA LEU A 304 -1.34 33.17 -14.98
C LEU A 304 -2.78 33.40 -15.40
N ILE A 305 -3.40 32.39 -16.01
CA ILE A 305 -4.84 32.43 -16.25
C ILE A 305 -5.53 32.34 -14.90
N LYS A 306 -6.36 33.34 -14.59
CA LYS A 306 -7.28 33.24 -13.45
C LYS A 306 -8.40 32.27 -13.83
N GLY A 307 -8.30 31.02 -13.37
CA GLY A 307 -9.31 29.99 -13.57
C GLY A 307 -9.73 29.39 -12.22
N LYS A 308 -10.93 29.79 -11.79
CA LYS A 308 -11.80 29.29 -10.69
C LYS A 308 -11.19 28.97 -9.32
#